data_AF-I8WIF5-F1
#
_entry.id   AF-I8WIF5-F1
#
_cell.length_a   1.000
_cell.length_b   1.000
_cell.length_c   1.000
_cell.angle_alpha   90.00
_cell.angle_beta   90.00
_cell.angle_gamma   90.00
#
_symmetry.space_group_name_H-M   'P 1'
#
loop_
_entity.id
_entity.type
_entity.pdbx_description
1 polymer ?
#
loop_
_entity_poly.entity_id
_entity_poly.type
_entity_poly.pdbx_seq_one_letter_code
_entity_poly.pdbx_strand_id
1 'polypeptide(L)' 'MSLSKEDIKAVVAYRKVKSYATLWEAEDMIATEHWNLAVQRMYYACFYILPPCCLAEDLRCRPIMV' A
#
# COMPACT_ATOMS: atom_id res chain seq x y z
N MET A 1 -6.80 -6.06 -22.07
CA MET A 1 -5.70 -6.89 -21.53
C MET A 1 -6.21 -7.58 -20.28
N SER A 2 -6.56 -8.87 -20.37
CA SER A 2 -6.95 -9.68 -19.22
C SER A 2 -5.70 -10.08 -18.45
N LEU A 3 -5.40 -9.41 -17.34
CA LEU A 3 -4.35 -9.86 -16.42
C LEU A 3 -4.68 -11.28 -15.96
N SER A 4 -3.73 -12.20 -16.11
CA SER A 4 -3.88 -13.54 -15.56
C SER A 4 -3.87 -13.48 -14.03
N LYS A 5 -4.42 -14.49 -13.35
CA LYS A 5 -4.40 -14.55 -11.87
C LYS A 5 -2.98 -14.50 -11.30
N GLU A 6 -1.99 -14.91 -12.08
CA GLU A 6 -0.56 -14.88 -11.72
C GLU A 6 0.02 -13.46 -11.82
N ASP A 7 -0.37 -12.69 -12.85
CA ASP A 7 0.02 -11.27 -12.98
C ASP A 7 -0.54 -10.44 -11.81
N ILE A 8 -1.77 -10.72 -11.38
CA ILE A 8 -2.39 -10.06 -10.24
C ILE A 8 -1.59 -10.37 -8.97
N LYS A 9 -1.19 -11.62 -8.74
CA LYS A 9 -0.34 -12.00 -7.60
C LYS A 9 1.02 -11.31 -7.62
N ALA A 10 1.65 -11.21 -8.80
CA ALA A 10 2.92 -10.50 -8.96
C ALA A 10 2.79 -9.01 -8.64
N VAL A 11 1.72 -8.35 -9.11
CA VAL A 11 1.43 -6.95 -8.82
C VAL A 11 1.15 -6.74 -7.32
N VAL A 12 0.41 -7.65 -6.69
CA VAL A 12 0.14 -7.62 -5.25
C VAL A 12 1.44 -7.76 -4.46
N ALA A 13 2.31 -8.72 -4.82
CA ALA A 13 3.59 -8.94 -4.16
C ALA A 13 4.51 -7.71 -4.29
N TYR A 14 4.62 -7.14 -5.48
CA TYR A 14 5.40 -5.92 -5.71
C TYR A 14 4.88 -4.73 -4.88
N ARG A 15 3.55 -4.53 -4.84
CA ARG A 15 2.94 -3.45 -4.06
C ARG A 15 3.11 -3.64 -2.55
N LYS A 16 3.08 -4.90 -2.06
CA LYS A 16 3.39 -5.21 -0.66
C LYS A 16 4.83 -4.82 -0.32
N VAL A 17 5.80 -5.21 -1.14
CA VAL A 17 7.22 -4.84 -0.93
C VAL A 17 7.37 -3.31 -0.89
N LYS A 18 6.74 -2.60 -1.82
CA LYS A 18 6.76 -1.13 -1.86
C LYS A 18 6.16 -0.50 -0.60
N SER A 19 5.02 -1.01 -0.13
CA SER A 19 4.41 -0.54 1.12
C SER A 19 5.31 -0.77 2.33
N TYR A 20 5.95 -1.94 2.44
CA TYR A 20 6.89 -2.23 3.54
C TYR A 20 8.08 -1.26 3.53
N ALA A 21 8.63 -0.94 2.36
CA ALA A 21 9.67 0.07 2.25
C ALA A 21 9.20 1.46 2.73
N THR A 22 7.94 1.81 2.44
CA THR A 22 7.35 3.10 2.87
C THR A 22 7.10 3.13 4.39
N LEU A 23 6.81 1.98 5.01
CA LEU A 23 6.69 1.86 6.47
C LEU A 23 8.04 2.01 7.17
N TRP A 24 9.11 1.44 6.60
CA TRP A 24 10.45 1.64 7.13
C TRP A 24 10.85 3.13 7.11
N GLU A 25 10.57 3.83 6.00
CA GLU A 25 10.76 5.29 5.96
C GLU A 25 9.94 6.03 7.02
N ALA A 26 8.72 5.55 7.31
CA ALA A 26 7.88 6.15 8.35
C ALA A 26 8.45 5.93 9.77
N GLU A 27 9.09 4.78 10.03
CA GLU A 27 9.78 4.51 11.31
C GLU A 27 10.97 5.44 11.53
N ASP A 28 11.74 5.74 10.48
CA ASP A 28 12.83 6.71 10.54
C ASP A 28 12.31 8.15 10.81
N MET A 29 11.16 8.50 10.21
CA MET A 29 10.49 9.78 10.46
C MET A 29 9.88 9.89 11.86
N ILE A 30 9.49 8.76 12.46
CA ILE A 30 9.08 8.69 13.88
C ILE A 30 10.27 8.94 14.78
N ALA A 31 11.43 8.34 14.48
CA ALA A 31 12.65 8.51 15.27
C ALA A 31 13.18 9.96 15.25
N THR A 32 12.88 10.71 14.19
CA THR A 32 13.25 12.14 14.03
C THR A 32 12.15 13.10 14.53
N GLU A 33 11.12 12.60 15.21
CA GLU A 33 9.99 13.37 15.78
C GLU A 33 9.18 14.17 14.74
N HIS A 34 9.26 13.79 13.47
CA HIS A 34 8.48 14.38 12.39
C HIS A 34 7.11 13.68 12.24
N TRP A 35 6.31 13.76 13.31
CA TRP A 35 5.02 13.04 13.45
C TRP A 35 4.03 13.31 12.30
N ASN A 36 3.96 14.55 11.82
CA ASN A 36 3.04 14.93 10.75
C ASN A 36 3.42 14.32 9.39
N LEU A 37 4.72 14.12 9.16
CA LEU A 37 5.25 13.49 7.95
C LEU A 37 5.11 11.96 8.03
N ALA A 38 5.35 11.39 9.21
CA ALA A 38 5.16 9.96 9.47
C ALA A 38 3.72 9.50 9.22
N VAL A 39 2.72 10.26 9.70
CA VAL A 39 1.30 9.95 9.48
C VAL A 39 0.94 9.98 8.00
N GLN A 40 1.45 10.95 7.23
CA GLN A 40 1.23 10.97 5.78
C GLN A 40 1.84 9.74 5.09
N ARG A 41 3.06 9.33 5.47
CA ARG A 41 3.71 8.13 4.90
C ARG A 41 2.96 6.85 5.23
N MET A 42 2.44 6.73 6.46
CA MET A 42 1.58 5.61 6.85
C MET A 42 0.26 5.58 6.06
N TYR A 43 -0.36 6.73 5.83
CA TYR A 43 -1.56 6.84 5.00
C TYR A 43 -1.32 6.33 3.57
N TYR A 44 -0.22 6.76 2.94
CA TYR A 44 0.15 6.29 1.60
C TYR A 44 0.52 4.80 1.57
N ALA A 45 1.19 4.28 2.59
CA ALA A 45 1.50 2.86 2.70
C ALA A 45 0.22 1.99 2.67
N CYS A 46 -0.81 2.40 3.42
CA CYS A 46 -2.12 1.75 3.43
C CYS A 46 -2.83 1.86 2.08
N PHE A 47 -2.75 3.02 1.42
CA PHE A 47 -3.34 3.24 0.10
C PHE A 47 -2.74 2.32 -0.97
N TYR A 48 -1.46 1.96 -0.88
CA TYR A 48 -0.84 1.04 -1.83
C TYR A 48 -1.24 -0.43 -1.64
N ILE A 49 -1.60 -0.84 -0.41
CA ILE A 49 -1.99 -2.23 -0.08
C ILE A 49 -3.48 -2.49 -0.26
N LEU A 50 -4.34 -1.51 0.01
CA LEU A 50 -5.79 -1.70 0.02
C LEU A 50 -6.36 -2.18 -1.34
N PRO A 51 -6.05 -1.54 -2.49
CA PRO A 51 -6.53 -1.99 -3.79
C PRO A 51 -6.08 -3.41 -4.19
N PRO A 52 -4.79 -3.80 -4.08
CA PRO A 52 -4.38 -5.16 -4.41
C PRO A 52 -4.94 -6.22 -3.44
N CYS A 53 -5.15 -5.90 -2.16
CA CYS A 53 -5.80 -6.83 -1.23
C CYS A 53 -7.26 -7.08 -1.63
N CYS A 54 -8.01 -6.03 -1.94
CA CYS A 54 -9.38 -6.14 -2.39
C CYS A 54 -9.52 -6.86 -3.75
N LEU A 55 -8.56 -6.68 -4.66
CA LEU A 55 -8.49 -7.43 -5.92
C LEU A 55 -8.17 -8.92 -5.72
N ALA A 56 -7.42 -9.29 -4.67
CA ALA A 56 -7.07 -10.68 -4.39
C ALA A 56 -8.25 -11.48 -3.79
N GLU A 57 -9.14 -10.81 -3.05
CA GLU A 57 -10.28 -11.43 -2.37
C GLU A 57 -11.64 -11.19 -3.07
N ASP A 58 -11.65 -10.63 -4.28
CA ASP A 58 -12.85 -10.22 -5.03
C ASP A 58 -13.76 -9.22 -4.28
N LEU A 59 -13.23 -8.55 -3.25
CA LEU A 59 -13.95 -7.53 -2.51
C LEU A 59 -14.02 -6.24 -3.34
N ARG A 60 -15.24 -5.75 -3.59
CA ARG A 60 -15.50 -4.45 -4.20
C ARG A 60 -15.20 -3.31 -3.23
N CYS A 61 -13.92 -3.06 -2.97
CA CYS A 61 -13.50 -1.86 -2.26
C CYS A 61 -13.48 -0.69 -3.26
N ARG A 62 -14.50 0.16 -3.19
CA ARG A 62 -14.52 1.41 -3.94
C ARG A 62 -13.44 2.32 -3.30
N PRO A 63 -12.36 2.71 -4.01
CA PRO A 63 -11.42 3.66 -3.44
C PRO A 63 -12.20 4.94 -3.19
N ILE A 64 -12.24 5.39 -1.93
CA ILE A 64 -12.73 6.73 -1.61
C ILE A 64 -11.69 7.67 -2.21
N MET A 65 -11.95 8.16 -3.43
CA MET A 65 -11.24 9.29 -4.01
C MET A 65 -11.58 10.51 -3.15
N VAL A 66 -10.61 10.94 -2.35
CA VAL A 66 -10.53 12.33 -1.87
C VAL A 66 -9.40 12.98 -2.65
#